data_AF-A0A4Q7S600-F1
#
_entry.id   AF-A0A4Q7S600-F1
#
_cell.length_a   1.000
_cell.length_b   1.000
_cell.length_c   1.000
_cell.angle_alpha   90.00
_cell.angle_beta   90.00
_cell.angle_gamma   90.00
#
_symmetry.space_group_name_H-M   'P 1'
#
loop_
_entity.id
_entity.type
_entity.pdbx_description
1 polymer ?
#
loop_
_entity_poly.entity_id
_entity_poly.type
_entity_poly.pdbx_seq_one_letter_code
_entity_poly.pdbx_strand_id
1 'polypeptide(L)'
;MSERTTSRVIPRLGPHDSVPLLTEVVDLPDEVFTPPAEAPRPEAPVIDTAGMPDSGLVTNVGDTGPEPILDLPESEPPGLSEVEPYLAGDDDMRAMRTELLTRVMMRFRTEWPQVVEAHTEATLQARLAPLTAQLASELTQALEARLVEWLDATLEEIERDPGGV
;
A
#
# COMPACT_ATOMS: atom_id res chain seq x y z
N MET A 1 2.56 -49.02 9.36
CA MET A 1 2.51 -47.56 9.55
C MET A 1 1.43 -47.02 8.63
N SER A 2 0.31 -46.54 9.18
CA SER A 2 -0.86 -46.11 8.40
C SER A 2 -0.68 -44.68 7.91
N GLU A 3 -0.55 -44.50 6.61
CA GLU A 3 -0.58 -43.20 5.95
C GLU A 3 -2.04 -42.69 5.94
N ARG A 4 -2.37 -41.76 6.84
CA ARG A 4 -3.61 -40.97 6.76
C ARG A 4 -3.37 -39.81 5.79
N THR A 5 -3.62 -40.03 4.51
CA THR A 5 -3.81 -38.94 3.55
C THR A 5 -5.09 -38.20 3.91
N THR A 6 -4.94 -37.01 4.51
CA THR A 6 -6.08 -36.12 4.78
C THR A 6 -6.43 -35.40 3.47
N SER A 7 -7.34 -35.98 2.71
CA SER A 7 -7.92 -35.34 1.53
C SER A 7 -8.58 -34.03 1.95
N ARG A 8 -8.00 -32.88 1.57
CA ARG A 8 -8.60 -31.57 1.82
C ARG A 8 -9.80 -31.44 0.88
N VAL A 9 -11.00 -31.64 1.44
CA VAL A 9 -12.28 -31.40 0.76
C VAL A 9 -12.39 -29.91 0.48
N ILE A 10 -12.35 -29.52 -0.79
CA ILE A 10 -12.67 -28.15 -1.23
C ILE A 10 -14.20 -28.03 -1.16
N PRO A 11 -14.77 -27.17 -0.30
CA PRO A 11 -16.21 -26.95 -0.26
C PRO A 11 -16.69 -26.46 -1.63
N ARG A 12 -17.75 -27.07 -2.17
CA ARG A 12 -18.37 -26.57 -3.40
C ARG A 12 -19.12 -25.30 -3.04
N LEU A 13 -18.73 -24.18 -3.63
CA LEU A 13 -19.45 -22.91 -3.49
C LEU A 13 -20.93 -23.15 -3.79
N GLY A 14 -21.79 -22.89 -2.81
CA GLY A 14 -23.22 -23.01 -2.97
C GLY A 14 -23.76 -21.93 -3.92
N PRO A 15 -25.00 -22.06 -4.44
CA PRO A 15 -25.64 -21.03 -5.27
C PRO A 15 -25.77 -19.65 -4.60
N HIS A 16 -25.53 -19.59 -3.28
CA HIS A 16 -25.60 -18.38 -2.45
C HIS A 16 -24.25 -17.99 -1.84
N ASP A 17 -23.13 -18.64 -2.21
CA ASP A 17 -21.75 -18.22 -1.86
C ASP A 17 -21.28 -17.10 -2.81
N SER A 18 -22.11 -16.07 -2.98
CA SER A 18 -21.70 -14.86 -3.67
C SER A 18 -20.84 -14.04 -2.72
N VAL A 19 -19.51 -14.12 -2.89
CA VAL A 19 -18.59 -13.12 -2.33
C VAL A 19 -19.03 -11.76 -2.88
N PRO A 20 -19.43 -10.79 -2.04
CA PRO A 20 -19.81 -9.48 -2.55
C PRO A 20 -18.57 -8.84 -3.20
N LEU A 21 -18.65 -8.63 -4.52
CA LEU A 21 -17.69 -7.81 -5.23
C LEU A 21 -17.91 -6.38 -4.74
N LEU A 22 -17.03 -5.89 -3.87
CA LEU A 22 -16.98 -4.48 -3.49
C LEU A 22 -16.51 -3.68 -4.71
N THR A 23 -17.41 -3.41 -5.66
CA THR A 23 -17.16 -2.55 -6.83
C THR A 23 -17.29 -1.06 -6.47
N GLU A 24 -17.07 -0.70 -5.22
CA GLU A 24 -16.98 0.71 -4.84
C GLU A 24 -15.69 1.27 -5.42
N VAL A 25 -15.84 2.04 -6.51
CA VAL A 25 -14.78 2.91 -7.01
C VAL A 25 -14.61 4.01 -5.98
N VAL A 26 -13.56 3.91 -5.17
CA VAL A 26 -13.15 5.01 -4.30
C VAL A 26 -12.51 6.06 -5.20
N ASP A 27 -13.23 7.14 -5.47
CA ASP A 27 -12.63 8.35 -6.06
C ASP A 27 -11.69 8.94 -5.00
N LEU A 28 -10.38 8.69 -5.15
CA LEU A 28 -9.38 9.38 -4.36
C LEU A 28 -9.35 10.85 -4.80
N PRO A 29 -9.43 11.83 -3.86
CA PRO A 29 -9.29 13.22 -4.23
C PRO A 29 -7.89 13.48 -4.79
N ASP A 30 -7.80 14.22 -5.92
CA ASP A 30 -6.55 14.61 -6.59
C ASP A 30 -5.57 15.37 -5.67
N GLU A 31 -6.05 15.87 -4.52
CA GLU A 31 -5.26 16.56 -3.51
C GLU A 31 -4.19 15.67 -2.84
N VAL A 32 -4.29 14.34 -2.93
CA VAL A 32 -3.24 13.43 -2.42
C VAL A 32 -1.99 13.43 -3.32
N PHE A 33 -2.14 13.84 -4.59
CA PHE A 33 -1.05 13.92 -5.56
C PHE A 33 -0.52 15.34 -5.77
N THR A 34 -1.03 16.34 -5.04
CA THR A 34 -0.42 17.67 -5.08
C THR A 34 0.87 17.66 -4.26
N PRO A 35 2.03 17.97 -4.87
CA PRO A 35 3.25 18.14 -4.09
C PRO A 35 3.01 19.27 -3.08
N PRO A 36 3.41 19.11 -1.81
CA PRO A 36 3.18 20.13 -0.80
C PRO A 36 3.86 21.43 -1.22
N ALA A 37 3.12 22.54 -1.15
CA ALA A 37 3.69 23.87 -1.28
C ALA A 37 4.83 24.03 -0.26
N GLU A 38 5.97 24.47 -0.77
CA GLU A 38 7.28 24.47 -0.13
C GLU A 38 7.29 25.33 1.15
N ALA A 39 7.23 24.67 2.31
CA ALA A 39 7.66 25.26 3.57
C ALA A 39 9.20 25.18 3.66
N PRO A 40 9.90 26.17 4.24
CA PRO A 40 11.36 26.21 4.24
C PRO A 40 11.92 25.04 5.05
N ARG A 41 12.51 24.05 4.35
CA ARG A 41 13.23 22.94 4.98
C ARG A 41 14.68 23.35 5.27
N PRO A 42 15.23 23.02 6.45
CA PRO A 42 16.65 23.12 6.69
C PRO A 42 17.41 22.14 5.79
N GLU A 43 18.54 22.62 5.27
CA GLU A 43 19.37 22.07 4.19
C GLU A 43 19.76 20.60 4.41
N ALA A 44 19.17 19.71 3.61
CA ALA A 44 19.74 18.41 3.28
C ALA A 44 20.46 18.54 1.93
N PRO A 45 21.60 17.86 1.70
CA PRO A 45 22.41 18.07 0.50
C PRO A 45 21.62 17.69 -0.76
N VAL A 46 21.25 18.72 -1.52
CA VAL A 46 20.55 18.64 -2.80
C VAL A 46 21.52 18.08 -3.84
N ILE A 47 21.17 16.95 -4.44
CA ILE A 47 21.88 16.43 -5.60
C ILE A 47 21.45 17.27 -6.81
N ASP A 48 22.40 17.99 -7.40
CA ASP A 48 22.19 18.85 -8.57
C ASP A 48 21.96 17.99 -9.82
N THR A 49 20.74 18.06 -10.38
CA THR A 49 20.32 17.35 -11.60
C THR A 49 20.27 18.26 -12.83
N ALA A 50 20.75 19.51 -12.74
CA ALA A 50 20.60 20.51 -13.80
C ALA A 50 21.40 20.23 -15.10
N GLY A 51 22.18 19.14 -15.14
CA GLY A 51 22.99 18.76 -16.31
C GLY A 51 22.72 17.37 -16.88
N MET A 52 21.64 16.69 -16.47
CA MET A 52 21.39 15.30 -16.88
C MET A 52 20.65 15.27 -18.24
N PRO A 53 21.16 14.57 -19.28
CA PRO A 53 20.48 14.49 -20.57
C PRO A 53 19.18 13.68 -20.48
N ASP A 54 18.12 14.15 -21.14
CA ASP A 54 16.75 13.59 -21.14
C ASP A 54 16.59 12.24 -21.89
N SER A 55 17.60 11.37 -21.90
CA SER A 55 17.52 10.10 -22.63
C SER A 55 18.03 8.94 -21.78
N GLY A 56 17.11 8.37 -21.01
CA GLY A 56 17.30 7.11 -20.29
C GLY A 56 17.23 5.89 -21.21
N LEU A 57 18.08 5.83 -22.23
CA LEU A 57 18.37 4.57 -22.91
C LEU A 57 19.52 3.90 -22.16
N VAL A 58 19.15 2.95 -21.29
CA VAL A 58 20.10 2.18 -20.48
C VAL A 58 20.79 1.16 -21.40
N THR A 59 21.98 1.48 -21.89
CA THR A 59 22.74 0.58 -22.77
C THR A 59 23.69 -0.36 -22.04
N ASN A 60 23.91 -0.23 -20.73
CA ASN A 60 24.71 -1.19 -19.97
C ASN A 60 24.33 -1.17 -18.48
N VAL A 61 23.86 -2.31 -17.96
CA VAL A 61 23.81 -2.61 -16.53
C VAL A 61 24.74 -3.78 -16.27
N GLY A 62 25.90 -3.47 -15.69
CA GLY A 62 26.84 -4.45 -15.14
C GLY A 62 28.23 -4.37 -15.75
N ASP A 63 29.17 -3.72 -15.05
CA ASP A 63 30.40 -4.39 -14.63
C ASP A 63 31.08 -3.59 -13.49
N THR A 64 31.74 -4.31 -12.59
CA THR A 64 32.31 -3.87 -11.32
C THR A 64 33.74 -3.31 -11.46
N GLY A 65 33.98 -2.11 -10.91
CA GLY A 65 35.26 -1.70 -10.28
C GLY A 65 36.54 -1.64 -11.14
N PRO A 66 37.60 -0.95 -10.68
CA PRO A 66 38.67 -0.46 -11.53
C PRO A 66 39.95 -1.32 -11.46
N GLU A 67 40.40 -1.85 -12.59
CA GLU A 67 41.79 -2.32 -12.78
C GLU A 67 42.61 -1.19 -13.45
N PRO A 68 43.90 -1.04 -13.11
CA PRO A 68 44.66 0.17 -13.40
C PRO A 68 45.04 0.27 -14.87
N ILE A 69 44.92 1.50 -15.38
CA ILE A 69 45.36 1.95 -16.71
C ILE A 69 46.85 1.66 -16.85
N LEU A 70 47.20 0.72 -17.73
CA LEU A 70 48.55 0.59 -18.31
C LEU A 70 48.54 1.17 -19.72
N ASP A 71 49.53 2.01 -19.92
CA ASP A 71 49.74 2.96 -21.00
C ASP A 71 50.26 2.30 -22.29
N LEU A 72 49.85 2.89 -23.44
CA LEU A 72 50.43 2.84 -24.80
C LEU A 72 50.15 1.64 -25.75
N PRO A 73 50.21 1.82 -27.10
CA PRO A 73 50.16 3.07 -27.91
C PRO A 73 49.03 3.07 -28.97
N GLU A 74 48.83 4.25 -29.59
CA GLU A 74 48.00 4.50 -30.77
C GLU A 74 48.09 3.37 -31.81
N SER A 75 46.97 2.68 -32.04
CA SER A 75 46.78 1.86 -33.23
C SER A 75 45.41 2.23 -33.81
N GLU A 76 45.42 2.56 -35.09
CA GLU A 76 44.33 3.00 -35.98
C GLU A 76 42.91 2.58 -35.55
N PRO A 77 41.91 3.47 -35.73
CA PRO A 77 40.53 3.12 -35.41
C PRO A 77 40.14 1.89 -36.23
N PRO A 78 39.78 0.75 -35.62
CA PRO A 78 39.14 -0.31 -36.39
C PRO A 78 37.85 0.33 -36.92
N GLY A 79 37.64 0.16 -38.22
CA GLY A 79 36.52 0.76 -38.94
C GLY A 79 35.21 0.57 -38.19
N LEU A 80 34.32 1.53 -38.39
CA LEU A 80 32.93 1.52 -37.94
C LEU A 80 32.27 0.18 -38.34
N SER A 81 32.50 -0.86 -37.56
CA SER A 81 31.70 -2.07 -37.54
C SER A 81 30.33 -1.56 -37.17
N GLU A 82 29.40 -1.66 -38.12
CA GLU A 82 27.98 -1.42 -37.92
C GLU A 82 27.62 -1.81 -36.49
N VAL A 83 27.16 -0.82 -35.72
CA VAL A 83 26.25 -1.11 -34.62
C VAL A 83 25.03 -1.67 -35.32
N GLU A 84 25.05 -2.97 -35.65
CA GLU A 84 23.81 -3.68 -35.91
C GLU A 84 22.97 -3.39 -34.68
N PRO A 85 21.83 -2.70 -34.81
CA PRO A 85 20.92 -2.58 -33.70
C PRO A 85 20.63 -4.01 -33.30
N TYR A 86 21.01 -4.41 -32.09
CA TYR A 86 20.63 -5.68 -31.48
C TYR A 86 19.10 -5.63 -31.46
N LEU A 87 18.47 -6.09 -32.55
CA LEU A 87 17.05 -6.33 -32.62
C LEU A 87 16.88 -7.55 -31.74
N ALA A 88 16.76 -7.31 -30.43
CA ALA A 88 16.47 -8.32 -29.42
C ALA A 88 15.41 -9.22 -30.04
N GLY A 89 15.81 -10.46 -30.33
CA GLY A 89 14.98 -11.36 -31.13
C GLY A 89 13.66 -11.56 -30.41
N ASP A 90 12.61 -11.93 -31.13
CA ASP A 90 11.32 -12.27 -30.48
C ASP A 90 11.49 -13.27 -29.33
N ASP A 91 12.53 -14.10 -29.37
CA ASP A 91 12.90 -15.04 -28.30
C ASP A 91 13.53 -14.36 -27.06
N ASP A 92 14.32 -13.30 -27.21
CA ASP A 92 14.84 -12.50 -26.07
C ASP A 92 13.69 -11.77 -25.37
N MET A 93 12.74 -11.24 -26.14
CA MET A 93 11.55 -10.60 -25.61
C MET A 93 10.63 -11.61 -24.88
N ARG A 94 10.53 -12.84 -25.37
CA ARG A 94 9.80 -13.92 -24.68
C ARG A 94 10.51 -14.35 -23.41
N ALA A 95 11.84 -14.45 -23.42
CA ALA A 95 12.63 -14.79 -22.23
C ALA A 95 12.47 -13.72 -21.15
N MET A 96 12.64 -12.44 -21.51
CA MET A 96 12.47 -11.31 -20.60
C MET A 96 11.05 -11.26 -20.02
N ARG A 97 10.01 -11.45 -20.85
CA ARG A 97 8.62 -11.51 -20.36
C ARG A 97 8.43 -12.63 -19.33
N THR A 98 9.03 -13.80 -19.57
CA THR A 98 8.90 -14.95 -18.68
C THR A 98 9.64 -14.73 -17.36
N GLU A 99 10.83 -14.13 -17.38
CA GLU A 99 11.56 -13.75 -16.17
C GLU A 99 10.79 -12.69 -15.36
N LEU A 100 10.30 -11.65 -16.04
CA LEU A 100 9.58 -10.55 -15.42
C LEU A 100 8.27 -11.05 -14.79
N LEU A 101 7.53 -11.92 -15.50
CA LEU A 101 6.36 -12.59 -14.94
C LEU A 101 6.73 -13.42 -13.71
N THR A 102 7.81 -14.19 -13.76
CA THR A 102 8.27 -15.01 -12.62
C THR A 102 8.60 -14.14 -11.41
N ARG A 103 9.31 -13.02 -11.62
CA ARG A 103 9.68 -12.09 -10.55
C ARG A 103 8.44 -11.39 -9.97
N VAL A 104 7.51 -10.94 -10.82
CA VAL A 104 6.23 -10.34 -10.39
C VAL A 104 5.40 -11.35 -9.61
N MET A 105 5.25 -12.58 -10.11
CA MET A 105 4.47 -13.62 -9.44
C MET A 105 5.08 -14.02 -8.09
N MET A 106 6.41 -14.10 -8.00
CA MET A 106 7.09 -14.34 -6.72
C MET A 106 6.84 -13.20 -5.74
N ARG A 107 7.05 -11.95 -6.19
CA ARG A 107 6.87 -10.76 -5.36
C ARG A 107 5.43 -10.61 -4.88
N PHE A 108 4.47 -10.85 -5.76
CA PHE A 108 3.06 -10.88 -5.43
C PHE A 108 2.75 -11.94 -4.37
N ARG A 109 3.33 -13.13 -4.47
CA ARG A 109 3.10 -14.21 -3.49
C ARG A 109 3.69 -13.90 -2.11
N THR A 110 4.80 -13.16 -2.04
CA THR A 110 5.53 -12.93 -0.78
C THR A 110 5.23 -11.59 -0.11
N GLU A 111 5.09 -10.52 -0.88
CA GLU A 111 4.95 -9.16 -0.35
C GLU A 111 3.49 -8.70 -0.30
N TRP A 112 2.66 -9.15 -1.25
CA TRP A 112 1.28 -8.67 -1.35
C TRP A 112 0.40 -9.03 -0.15
N PRO A 113 0.49 -10.24 0.46
CA PRO A 113 -0.28 -10.55 1.67
C PRO A 113 0.01 -9.58 2.82
N GLN A 114 1.27 -9.22 3.01
CA GLN A 114 1.71 -8.30 4.06
C GLN A 114 1.23 -6.87 3.80
N VAL A 115 1.25 -6.43 2.54
CA VAL A 115 0.71 -5.12 2.13
C VAL A 115 -0.80 -5.05 2.36
N VAL A 116 -1.54 -6.10 2.01
CA VAL A 116 -2.99 -6.18 2.24
C VAL A 116 -3.29 -6.15 3.73
N GLU A 117 -2.60 -6.96 4.53
CA GLU A 117 -2.76 -6.99 5.99
C GLU A 117 -2.54 -5.60 6.60
N ALA A 118 -1.40 -4.97 6.31
CA ALA A 118 -1.08 -3.63 6.81
C ALA A 118 -2.12 -2.57 6.38
N HIS A 119 -2.58 -2.61 5.13
CA HIS A 119 -3.60 -1.69 4.65
C HIS A 119 -4.96 -1.92 5.33
N THR A 120 -5.35 -3.18 5.52
CA THR A 120 -6.60 -3.53 6.21
C THR A 120 -6.55 -3.14 7.68
N GLU A 121 -5.42 -3.36 8.36
CA GLU A 121 -5.22 -2.94 9.74
C GLU A 121 -5.31 -1.43 9.88
N ALA A 122 -4.60 -0.68 9.03
CA ALA A 122 -4.65 0.78 9.03
C ALA A 122 -6.08 1.29 8.78
N THR A 123 -6.80 0.68 7.84
CA THR A 123 -8.19 1.04 7.54
C THR A 123 -9.13 0.75 8.71
N LEU A 124 -8.97 -0.41 9.35
CA LEU A 124 -9.76 -0.78 10.53
C LEU A 124 -9.48 0.17 11.69
N GLN A 125 -8.22 0.48 11.98
CA GLN A 125 -7.85 1.42 13.03
C GLN A 125 -8.41 2.82 12.76
N ALA A 126 -8.30 3.31 11.52
CA ALA A 126 -8.82 4.61 11.11
C ALA A 126 -10.33 4.73 11.29
N ARG A 127 -11.09 3.63 11.15
CA ARG A 127 -12.56 3.64 11.27
C ARG A 127 -13.07 3.26 12.66
N LEU A 128 -12.43 2.31 13.34
CA LEU A 128 -12.89 1.83 14.65
C LEU A 128 -12.65 2.85 15.77
N ALA A 129 -11.52 3.56 15.75
CA ALA A 129 -11.23 4.57 16.77
C ALA A 129 -12.29 5.70 16.82
N PRO A 130 -12.67 6.36 15.71
CA PRO A 130 -13.70 7.40 15.76
C PRO A 130 -15.09 6.84 16.09
N LEU A 131 -15.47 5.66 15.56
CA LEU A 131 -16.77 5.05 15.84
C LEU A 131 -16.93 4.69 17.33
N THR A 132 -15.88 4.17 17.96
CA THR A 132 -15.93 3.85 19.40
C THR A 132 -15.98 5.11 20.26
N ALA A 133 -15.26 6.16 19.90
CA ALA A 133 -15.34 7.45 20.58
C ALA A 133 -16.74 8.08 20.44
N GLN A 134 -17.33 8.02 19.25
CA GLN A 134 -18.69 8.52 19.01
C GLN A 134 -19.72 7.76 19.84
N LEU A 135 -19.69 6.42 19.81
CA LEU A 135 -20.59 5.60 20.61
C LEU A 135 -20.46 5.87 22.11
N ALA A 136 -19.23 6.03 22.61
CA ALA A 136 -19.01 6.37 24.01
C ALA A 136 -19.62 7.74 24.37
N SER A 137 -19.50 8.73 23.47
CA SER A 137 -20.09 10.06 23.68
C SER A 137 -21.62 10.02 23.69
N GLU A 138 -22.23 9.31 22.75
CA GLU A 138 -23.69 9.17 22.64
C GLU A 138 -24.27 8.44 23.84
N LEU A 139 -23.63 7.35 24.30
CA LEU A 139 -24.04 6.63 25.51
C LEU A 139 -23.92 7.50 26.76
N THR A 140 -22.84 8.28 26.88
CA THR A 140 -22.67 9.19 28.02
C THR A 140 -23.78 10.24 28.03
N GLN A 141 -24.03 10.90 26.90
CA GLN A 141 -25.07 11.92 26.79
C GLN A 141 -26.48 11.35 27.04
N ALA A 142 -26.77 10.14 26.54
CA ALA A 142 -28.05 9.49 26.77
C ALA A 142 -28.25 9.13 28.25
N LEU A 143 -27.20 8.65 28.92
CA LEU A 143 -27.25 8.35 30.36
C LEU A 143 -27.41 9.61 31.21
N GLU A 144 -26.69 10.69 30.88
CA GLU A 144 -26.83 11.98 31.56
C GLU A 144 -28.24 12.54 31.41
N ALA A 145 -28.78 12.56 30.19
CA ALA A 145 -30.14 13.03 29.93
C ALA A 145 -31.17 12.23 30.74
N ARG A 146 -31.04 10.90 30.75
CA ARG A 146 -31.96 10.04 31.50
C ARG A 146 -31.82 10.19 33.00
N LEU A 147 -30.60 10.39 33.51
CA LEU A 147 -30.35 10.64 34.93
C LEU A 147 -30.92 11.98 35.36
N VAL A 148 -30.75 13.04 34.57
CA VAL A 148 -31.33 14.35 34.84
C VAL A 148 -32.85 14.27 34.84
N GLU A 149 -33.45 13.67 33.82
CA GLU A 149 -34.90 13.48 33.74
C GLU A 149 -35.44 12.69 34.95
N TRP A 150 -34.75 11.63 35.35
CA TRP A 150 -35.14 10.85 36.52
C TRP A 150 -34.97 11.65 37.81
N LEU A 151 -33.85 12.36 37.99
CA LEU A 151 -33.61 13.20 39.15
C LEU A 151 -34.66 14.30 39.27
N ASP A 152 -34.98 14.99 38.18
CA ASP A 152 -36.01 16.03 38.15
C ASP A 152 -37.38 15.44 38.55
N ALA A 153 -37.77 14.29 37.98
CA ALA A 153 -39.02 13.61 38.34
C ALA A 153 -39.06 13.19 39.81
N THR A 154 -37.95 12.67 40.35
CA THR A 154 -37.89 12.27 41.78
C THR A 154 -37.89 13.45 42.73
N LEU A 155 -37.23 14.56 42.37
CA LEU A 155 -37.26 15.79 43.16
C LEU A 155 -38.66 16.39 43.16
N GLU A 156 -39.33 16.43 42.01
CA GLU A 156 -40.73 16.86 41.92
C GLU A 156 -41.67 15.99 42.78
N GLU A 157 -41.47 14.67 42.79
CA GLU A 157 -42.24 13.75 43.64
C GLU A 157 -42.03 14.03 45.14
N ILE A 158 -40.78 14.24 45.56
CA ILE A 158 -40.43 14.55 46.96
C ILE A 158 -40.96 15.93 47.37
N GLU A 159 -40.90 16.93 46.50
CA GLU A 159 -41.46 18.27 46.75
C GLU A 159 -42.99 18.23 46.85
N ARG A 160 -43.63 17.36 46.08
CA ARG A 160 -45.09 17.18 46.07
C ARG A 160 -45.59 16.44 47.31
N ASP A 161 -44.81 15.53 47.88
CA ASP A 161 -45.14 14.80 49.10
C ASP A 161 -43.95 14.69 50.08
N PRO A 162 -43.57 15.79 50.76
CA PRO A 162 -42.39 15.82 51.64
C PRO A 162 -42.54 15.00 52.93
N GLY A 163 -43.64 14.26 53.09
CA GLY A 163 -44.00 13.55 54.33
C GLY A 163 -44.57 12.15 54.15
N GLY A 164 -44.37 11.49 53.01
CA GLY A 164 -44.98 10.19 52.67
C GLY A 164 -44.73 9.07 53.70
N VAL A 165 -45.68 8.93 54.62
CA VAL A 165 -46.13 7.69 55.30
C VAL A 165 -47.61 7.52 54.95
#